data_AF-V2I190-F1
#
_entry.id   AF-V2I190-F1
#
_cell.length_a   1.000
_cell.length_b   1.000
_cell.length_c   1.000
_cell.angle_alpha   90.00
_cell.angle_beta   90.00
_cell.angle_gamma   90.00
#
_symmetry.space_group_name_H-M   'P 1'
#
loop_
_entity.id
_entity.type
_entity.pdbx_description
1 polymer ?
#
loop_
_entity_poly.entity_id
_entity_poly.type
_entity_poly.pdbx_seq_one_letter_code
_entity_poly.pdbx_strand_id
1 'polypeptide(L)'
;MVQNRTPGNDIAWQQALDWVMLMRDGMLDASAEQRLLEWLDQSPDHIESFRQACAVWQATGAVTPSIQAALETRMPPTAGQRPTRHG
;
A
#
# COMPACT_ATOMS: atom_id res chain seq x y z
N MET A 1 3.46 16.98 9.48
CA MET A 1 3.44 16.44 10.85
C MET A 1 3.35 14.93 10.74
N VAL A 2 4.46 14.22 10.95
CA VAL A 2 4.45 12.76 11.00
C VAL A 2 3.79 12.37 12.32
N GLN A 3 2.64 11.71 12.25
CA GLN A 3 1.91 11.33 13.47
C GLN A 3 2.76 10.31 14.25
N ASN A 4 2.99 10.58 15.53
CA ASN A 4 3.76 9.74 16.45
C ASN A 4 3.00 8.43 16.72
N ARG A 5 3.09 7.47 15.79
CA ARG A 5 2.42 6.18 15.89
C ARG A 5 2.95 5.44 17.11
N THR A 6 2.07 5.25 18.09
CA THR A 6 2.30 4.32 19.19
C THR A 6 2.36 2.90 18.63
N PRO A 7 3.06 1.96 19.30
CA PRO A 7 3.23 0.59 18.79
C PRO A 7 1.92 -0.13 18.47
N GLY A 8 0.82 0.19 19.17
CA GLY A 8 -0.53 -0.33 18.82
C GLY A 8 -1.06 0.21 17.49
N ASN A 9 -0.88 1.51 17.23
CA ASN A 9 -1.24 2.13 15.94
C ASN A 9 -0.38 1.57 14.81
N ASP A 10 0.87 1.18 15.07
CA ASP A 10 1.75 0.59 14.05
C ASP A 10 1.27 -0.81 13.61
N ILE A 11 0.73 -1.61 14.54
CA ILE A 11 0.11 -2.91 14.23
C ILE A 11 -1.18 -2.71 13.43
N ALA A 12 -2.05 -1.80 13.86
CA ALA A 12 -3.29 -1.48 13.14
C ALA A 12 -3.00 -0.95 11.72
N TRP A 13 -1.95 -0.14 11.58
CA TRP A 13 -1.45 0.35 10.29
C TRP A 13 -0.97 -0.77 9.37
N GLN A 14 -0.20 -1.72 9.90
CA GLN A 14 0.27 -2.86 9.10
C GLN A 14 -0.90 -3.74 8.64
N GLN A 15 -1.87 -4.02 9.51
CA GLN A 15 -3.07 -4.78 9.16
C GLN A 15 -3.90 -4.05 8.09
N ALA A 16 -4.06 -2.73 8.21
CA ALA A 16 -4.72 -1.92 7.20
C ALA A 16 -4.06 -2.02 5.82
N LEU A 17 -2.73 -2.00 5.76
CA LEU A 17 -2.00 -2.15 4.50
C LEU A 17 -2.18 -3.56 3.89
N ASP A 18 -2.16 -4.59 4.72
CA ASP A 18 -2.38 -5.99 4.31
C ASP A 18 -3.77 -6.15 3.65
N TRP A 19 -4.82 -5.59 4.27
CA TRP A 19 -6.16 -5.57 3.69
C TRP A 19 -6.24 -4.86 2.34
N VAL A 20 -5.57 -3.71 2.20
CA VAL A 20 -5.56 -2.99 0.91
C VAL A 20 -4.77 -3.75 -0.16
N MET A 21 -3.68 -4.44 0.20
CA MET A 21 -2.94 -5.31 -0.71
C MET A 21 -3.78 -6.51 -1.15
N LEU A 22 -4.48 -7.18 -0.24
CA LEU A 22 -5.40 -8.28 -0.55
C LEU A 22 -6.50 -7.87 -1.53
N MET A 23 -7.08 -6.67 -1.32
CA MET A 23 -8.07 -6.09 -2.24
C MET A 23 -7.48 -5.82 -3.62
N ARG A 24 -6.23 -5.35 -3.69
CA ARG A 24 -5.53 -5.06 -4.96
C ARG A 24 -5.15 -6.33 -5.72
N ASP A 25 -4.74 -7.37 -5.02
CA ASP A 25 -4.39 -8.67 -5.60
C ASP A 25 -5.64 -9.42 -6.13
N GLY A 26 -6.83 -8.95 -5.78
CA GLY A 26 -8.10 -9.58 -6.15
C GLY A 26 -8.42 -10.82 -5.32
N MET A 27 -7.71 -11.02 -4.20
CA MET A 27 -7.91 -12.12 -3.26
C MET A 27 -8.93 -11.80 -2.15
N LEU A 28 -9.66 -10.69 -2.28
CA LEU A 28 -10.72 -10.32 -1.34
C LEU A 28 -11.98 -11.13 -1.63
N ASP A 29 -12.09 -12.30 -0.99
CA ASP A 29 -13.29 -13.14 -0.97
C ASP A 29 -14.31 -12.63 0.06
N ALA A 30 -15.57 -13.06 -0.03
CA ALA A 30 -16.63 -12.75 0.93
C ALA A 30 -16.24 -13.06 2.39
N SER A 31 -15.41 -14.09 2.61
CA SER A 31 -14.88 -14.43 3.93
C SER A 31 -13.88 -13.39 4.46
N ALA A 32 -13.10 -12.78 3.57
CA ALA A 32 -12.15 -11.74 3.89
C ALA A 32 -12.86 -10.40 4.15
N GLU A 33 -13.94 -10.11 3.43
CA GLU A 33 -14.79 -8.94 3.66
C GLU A 33 -15.41 -8.95 5.07
N GLN A 34 -15.94 -10.10 5.51
CA GLN A 34 -16.50 -10.22 6.86
C GLN A 34 -15.44 -9.98 7.94
N ARG A 35 -14.24 -10.54 7.77
CA ARG A 35 -13.12 -10.32 8.70
C ARG A 35 -12.64 -8.88 8.73
N LEU A 36 -12.67 -8.18 7.60
CA LEU A 36 -12.36 -6.75 7.54
C LEU A 36 -13.40 -5.95 8.34
N LEU A 37 -14.70 -6.25 8.18
CA LEU A 37 -15.77 -5.58 8.92
C LEU A 37 -15.65 -5.83 10.44
N GLU A 38 -15.40 -7.07 10.85
CA GLU A 38 -15.14 -7.41 12.25
C GLU A 38 -13.92 -6.66 12.80
N TRP A 39 -12.83 -6.59 12.02
CA TRP A 39 -11.62 -5.88 12.44
C TRP A 39 -11.85 -4.36 12.56
N LEU A 40 -12.67 -3.76 11.69
CA LEU A 40 -13.05 -2.35 11.78
C LEU A 40 -13.94 -2.05 12.99
N ASP A 41 -14.82 -2.97 13.37
CA ASP A 41 -15.71 -2.84 14.54
C ASP A 41 -14.95 -2.90 15.88
N GLN A 42 -13.82 -3.62 15.91
CA GLN A 42 -13.03 -3.84 17.12
C GLN A 42 -12.47 -2.55 17.73
N SER A 43 -12.14 -1.53 16.93
CA SER A 43 -11.58 -0.27 17.44
C SER A 43 -11.64 0.87 16.44
N PRO A 44 -11.91 2.11 16.91
CA PRO A 44 -11.88 3.29 16.03
C PRO A 44 -10.49 3.58 15.44
N ASP A 45 -9.41 3.16 16.12
CA ASP A 45 -8.03 3.30 15.63
C ASP A 45 -7.78 2.47 14.34
N HIS A 46 -8.44 1.31 14.23
CA HIS A 46 -8.39 0.47 13.03
C HIS A 46 -9.04 1.17 11.83
N ILE A 47 -10.18 1.86 12.07
CA ILE A 47 -10.89 2.63 11.06
C ILE A 47 -10.02 3.79 10.55
N GLU A 48 -9.37 4.52 11.45
CA GLU A 48 -8.48 5.62 11.09
C GLU A 48 -7.27 5.12 10.28
N SER A 49 -6.65 4.03 10.73
CA SER A 49 -5.51 3.40 10.06
C SER A 49 -5.88 2.87 8.67
N PHE A 50 -7.05 2.24 8.53
CA PHE A 50 -7.56 1.76 7.24
C PHE A 50 -7.85 2.91 6.27
N ARG A 51 -8.48 3.98 6.75
CA ARG A 51 -8.74 5.17 5.94
C ARG A 51 -7.44 5.81 5.45
N GLN A 52 -6.43 5.90 6.33
CA GLN A 52 -5.11 6.41 5.95
C GLN A 52 -4.41 5.51 4.93
N ALA A 53 -4.47 4.18 5.10
CA ALA A 53 -3.89 3.22 4.17
C ALA A 53 -4.54 3.36 2.79
N CYS A 54 -5.87 3.46 2.73
CA CYS A 54 -6.61 3.71 1.49
C CYS A 54 -6.20 5.04 0.85
N ALA A 55 -6.05 6.12 1.63
CA ALA A 55 -5.61 7.42 1.11
C ALA A 55 -4.17 7.37 0.55
N VAL A 56 -3.25 6.70 1.24
CA VAL A 56 -1.89 6.46 0.75
C VAL A 56 -1.90 5.63 -0.51
N TRP A 57 -2.72 4.59 -0.59
CA TRP A 57 -2.83 3.76 -1.79
C TRP A 57 -3.47 4.48 -2.97
N GLN A 58 -4.48 5.33 -2.74
CA GLN A 58 -5.04 6.19 -3.79
C GLN A 58 -4.02 7.22 -4.28
N ALA A 59 -3.26 7.83 -3.36
CA ALA A 59 -2.14 8.70 -3.73
C ALA A 59 -1.03 7.93 -4.46
N THR A 60 -0.81 6.65 -4.12
CA THR A 60 0.16 5.77 -4.79
C THR A 60 -0.31 5.37 -6.19
N GLY A 61 -1.62 5.18 -6.38
CA GLY A 61 -2.24 5.02 -7.70
C GLY A 61 -2.06 6.25 -8.60
N ALA A 62 -1.74 7.40 -8.01
CA ALA A 62 -1.36 8.64 -8.68
C ALA A 62 0.16 8.89 -8.67
N VAL A 63 1.00 7.85 -8.45
CA VAL A 63 2.45 7.96 -8.66
C VAL A 63 2.66 8.28 -10.13
N THR A 64 2.99 9.53 -10.38
CA THR A 64 3.31 10.03 -11.71
C THR A 64 4.48 9.20 -12.25
N PRO A 65 4.49 8.82 -13.53
CA PRO A 65 5.62 8.11 -14.13
C PRO A 65 6.97 8.81 -13.88
N SER A 66 6.97 10.12 -13.64
CA SER A 66 8.15 10.89 -13.25
C SER A 66 8.78 10.44 -11.91
N ILE A 67 7.97 10.05 -10.92
CA ILE A 67 8.45 9.56 -9.63
C ILE A 67 8.97 8.12 -9.77
N GLN A 68 8.33 7.30 -10.60
CA GLN A 68 8.87 5.99 -10.99
C GLN A 68 10.22 6.13 -11.70
N ALA A 69 10.33 6.99 -12.70
CA ALA A 69 11.57 7.23 -13.43
C ALA A 69 12.70 7.73 -12.52
N ALA A 70 12.38 8.59 -11.54
CA ALA A 70 13.34 9.05 -10.55
C ALA A 70 13.78 7.94 -9.59
N LEU A 71 12.89 7.01 -9.21
CA LEU A 71 13.24 5.85 -8.39
C LEU A 71 14.13 4.87 -9.17
N GLU A 72 13.80 4.60 -10.44
CA GLU A 72 14.59 3.76 -11.35
C GLU A 72 15.97 4.36 -11.65
N THR A 73 16.09 5.69 -11.68
CA THR A 73 17.38 6.37 -11.84
C THR A 73 18.25 6.27 -10.59
N ARG A 74 17.65 6.08 -9.42
CA ARG A 74 18.34 6.01 -8.12
C ARG A 74 18.70 4.59 -7.70
N MET A 75 18.00 3.59 -8.24
CA MET A 75 18.41 2.20 -8.19
C MET A 75 19.41 1.97 -9.34
N PRO A 76 20.62 1.45 -9.12
CA PRO A 76 21.45 1.05 -10.25
C PRO A 76 20.65 0.02 -11.05
N PRO A 77 20.53 0.14 -12.38
CA PRO A 77 19.93 -0.91 -13.17
C PRO A 77 20.74 -2.16 -12.88
N THR A 78 20.11 -3.19 -12.31
CA THR A 78 20.68 -4.53 -12.28
C THR A 78 21.05 -4.83 -13.73
N ALA A 79 22.35 -4.80 -14.03
CA ALA A 79 22.88 -4.89 -15.37
C ALA A 79 22.31 -6.14 -16.04
N GLY A 80 21.41 -5.93 -17.01
CA GLY A 80 20.66 -7.01 -17.64
C GLY A 80 19.76 -6.57 -18.79
N GLN A 81 19.31 -5.31 -18.81
CA GLN A 81 18.58 -4.78 -19.97
C GLN A 81 19.58 -4.27 -21.02
N ARG A 82 20.07 -5.20 -21.84
CA ARG A 82 20.81 -4.87 -23.07
C ARG A 82 19.85 -4.14 -24.03
N PRO A 83 20.25 -3.00 -24.59
CA PRO A 83 19.43 -2.26 -25.55
C PRO A 83 19.45 -3.02 -26.88
N THR A 84 18.30 -3.53 -27.33
CA THR A 84 18.15 -3.95 -28.73
C THR A 84 17.51 -2.81 -29.50
N ARG A 85 18.38 -1.94 -30.04
CA ARG A 85 18.10 -1.02 -31.13
C ARG A 85 17.38 -1.79 -32.24
N HIS A 86 16.14 -1.44 -32.55
CA HIS A 86 15.43 -1.95 -33.72
C HIS A 86 15.32 -0.83 -34.76
N GLY A 87 15.91 -1.07 -35.94
CA GLY A 87 15.65 -0.39 -37.22
C GLY A 87 16.26 0.99 -37.41
#